data_AF-A0A127P511-F1
#
_entry.id   AF-A0A127P511-F1
#
_cell.length_a   1.000
_cell.length_b   1.000
_cell.length_c   1.000
_cell.angle_alpha   90.00
_cell.angle_beta   90.00
_cell.angle_gamma   90.00
#
_symmetry.space_group_name_H-M   'P 1'
#
loop_
_entity.id
_entity.type
_entity.pdbx_description
1 polymer ?
#
loop_
_entity_poly.entity_id
_entity_poly.type
_entity_poly.pdbx_seq_one_letter_code
_entity_poly.pdbx_strand_id
1 'polypeptide(L)' 'MKLEGAQTDADNIGSSVKDHVVEENVRPLTAGDIAMAKLIFRDSVDYSKVKVHSHS' A
#
# COMPACT_ATOMS: atom_id res chain seq x y z
N MET A 1 33.90 -6.35 -3.45
CA MET A 1 32.85 -5.78 -2.57
C MET A 1 31.52 -6.31 -3.06
N LYS A 2 30.84 -7.10 -2.23
CA LYS A 2 29.55 -7.73 -2.55
C LYS A 2 28.46 -6.80 -2.02
N LEU A 3 27.52 -6.41 -2.88
CA LEU A 3 26.39 -5.56 -2.48
C LEU A 3 25.41 -6.43 -1.67
N GLU A 4 25.51 -6.36 -0.35
CA GLU A 4 24.51 -6.91 0.57
C GLU A 4 23.33 -5.94 0.64
N GLY A 5 22.43 -6.01 -0.34
CA GLY A 5 21.26 -5.15 -0.36
C GLY A 5 20.51 -5.23 -1.67
N ALA A 6 19.44 -6.03 -1.65
CA ALA A 6 18.42 -6.18 -2.70
C ALA A 6 18.96 -6.60 -4.09
N GLN A 7 18.94 -7.91 -4.33
CA GLN A 7 19.04 -8.47 -5.67
C GLN A 7 17.62 -8.55 -6.24
N THR A 8 17.34 -7.84 -7.34
CA THR A 8 16.09 -7.98 -8.08
C THR A 8 16.17 -9.23 -8.95
N ASP A 9 15.38 -10.26 -8.62
CA ASP A 9 15.22 -11.43 -9.48
C ASP A 9 14.58 -10.98 -10.79
N ALA A 10 15.30 -11.10 -11.90
CA ALA A 10 14.84 -10.69 -13.24
C ALA A 10 13.55 -11.42 -13.67
N ASP A 11 13.29 -12.60 -13.09
CA ASP A 11 12.10 -13.41 -13.34
C ASP A 11 10.83 -12.85 -12.67
N ASN A 12 10.97 -11.90 -11.75
CA ASN A 12 9.88 -11.31 -10.97
C ASN A 12 9.63 -9.83 -11.31
N ILE A 13 10.21 -9.33 -12.39
CA ILE A 13 9.92 -7.98 -12.90
C ILE A 13 8.46 -7.93 -13.34
N GLY A 14 7.61 -7.33 -12.50
CA GLY A 14 6.15 -7.26 -12.70
C GLY A 14 5.31 -8.17 -11.80
N SER A 15 5.92 -9.09 -11.03
CA SER A 15 5.18 -9.98 -10.09
C SER A 15 4.95 -9.37 -8.71
N SER A 16 5.37 -8.11 -8.50
CA SER A 16 5.24 -7.38 -7.23
C SER A 16 3.79 -7.07 -6.84
N VAL A 17 2.86 -7.14 -7.79
CA VAL A 17 1.43 -7.01 -7.51
C VAL A 17 0.83 -8.42 -7.40
N LYS A 18 0.82 -8.97 -6.19
CA LYS A 18 -0.02 -10.13 -5.88
C LYS A 18 -1.38 -9.63 -5.43
N ASP A 19 -2.41 -9.92 -6.20
CA ASP A 19 -3.80 -9.73 -5.77
C ASP A 19 -4.09 -10.72 -4.62
N HIS A 20 -3.95 -10.23 -3.39
CA HIS A 20 -4.34 -10.97 -2.20
C HIS A 20 -5.82 -10.69 -1.92
N VAL A 21 -6.65 -11.72 -2.06
CA VAL A 21 -8.03 -11.69 -1.53
C VAL A 21 -7.91 -11.83 -0.02
N VAL A 22 -7.87 -10.70 0.68
CA VAL A 22 -7.91 -10.65 2.16
C VAL A 22 -9.38 -10.51 2.56
N GLU A 23 -9.99 -11.60 3.02
CA GLU A 23 -11.38 -11.60 3.50
C GLU A 23 -11.54 -10.98 4.89
N GLU A 24 -10.45 -10.83 5.66
CA GLU A 24 -10.55 -10.42 7.05
C GLU A 24 -10.15 -8.94 7.25
N ASN A 25 -11.12 -8.15 7.69
CA ASN A 25 -11.00 -6.78 8.22
C ASN A 25 -10.39 -5.73 7.27
N VAL A 26 -10.99 -5.59 6.10
CA VAL A 26 -10.74 -4.44 5.21
C VAL A 26 -11.74 -3.32 5.50
N ARG A 27 -11.26 -2.11 5.78
CA ARG A 27 -12.12 -0.92 5.93
C ARG A 27 -11.66 0.25 5.05
N PRO A 28 -12.57 1.11 4.59
CA PRO A 28 -12.19 2.38 3.99
C PRO A 28 -11.54 3.31 5.04
N LEU A 29 -10.84 4.34 4.55
CA LEU A 29 -10.39 5.44 5.39
C LEU A 29 -11.60 6.16 6.01
N THR A 30 -11.47 6.53 7.29
CA THR A 30 -12.45 7.40 7.94
C THR A 30 -12.24 8.85 7.51
N ALA A 31 -13.22 9.71 7.77
CA ALA A 31 -13.06 11.15 7.55
C ALA A 31 -11.86 11.73 8.31
N GLY A 32 -11.56 11.22 9.51
CA GLY A 32 -10.38 11.61 10.29
C GLY A 32 -9.07 11.19 9.63
N ASP A 33 -9.00 9.95 9.14
CA ASP A 33 -7.81 9.43 8.43
C ASP A 33 -7.53 10.27 7.17
N ILE A 34 -8.57 10.61 6.39
CA ILE A 34 -8.45 11.45 5.19
C ILE A 34 -8.00 12.87 5.56
N ALA A 35 -8.59 13.47 6.59
CA ALA A 35 -8.24 14.82 7.03
C ALA A 35 -6.76 14.92 7.43
N MET A 36 -6.25 13.93 8.17
CA MET A 36 -4.84 13.85 8.53
C MET A 36 -3.95 13.67 7.30
N ALA A 37 -4.29 12.73 6.41
CA ALA A 37 -3.49 12.47 5.21
C ALA A 37 -3.45 13.66 4.25
N LYS A 38 -4.51 14.46 4.16
CA LYS A 38 -4.58 15.66 3.32
C LYS A 38 -3.63 16.77 3.78
N LEU A 39 -3.24 16.81 5.05
CA LEU A 39 -2.26 17.79 5.54
C LEU A 39 -0.88 17.61 4.89
N ILE A 40 -0.53 16.38 4.52
CA ILE A 40 0.78 16.02 3.95
C ILE A 40 0.67 15.86 2.43
N PHE A 41 -0.27 15.02 1.98
CA PHE A 41 -0.36 14.57 0.59
C PHE A 41 -1.33 15.40 -0.25
N ARG A 42 -2.12 16.29 0.37
CA ARG A 42 -3.10 17.16 -0.30
C ARG A 42 -3.96 16.37 -1.29
N ASP A 43 -3.92 16.72 -2.57
CA ASP A 43 -4.72 16.09 -3.62
C ASP A 43 -3.90 15.15 -4.52
N SER A 44 -2.68 14.79 -4.09
CA SER A 44 -1.82 13.87 -4.85
C SER A 44 -2.25 12.40 -4.75
N VAL A 45 -3.22 12.09 -3.87
CA VAL A 45 -3.71 10.74 -3.61
C VAL A 45 -5.22 10.67 -3.84
N ASP A 46 -5.65 9.64 -4.57
CA ASP A 46 -7.07 9.29 -4.66
C ASP A 46 -7.49 8.46 -3.44
N TYR A 47 -7.93 9.14 -2.39
CA TYR A 47 -8.32 8.52 -1.11
C TYR A 47 -9.51 7.56 -1.24
N SER A 48 -10.30 7.63 -2.32
CA SER A 48 -11.41 6.69 -2.56
C SER A 48 -10.92 5.27 -2.87
N LYS A 49 -9.66 5.15 -3.32
CA LYS A 49 -9.02 3.89 -3.66
C LYS A 49 -8.19 3.31 -2.52
N VAL A 50 -8.01 4.04 -1.42
CA VAL A 50 -7.18 3.62 -0.29
C VAL A 50 -8.02 2.81 0.70
N LYS A 51 -7.52 1.63 1.09
CA LYS A 51 -8.13 0.73 2.07
C LYS A 51 -7.12 0.37 3.14
N VAL A 52 -7.60 0.21 4.37
CA VAL A 52 -6.80 -0.28 5.49
C VAL A 52 -7.03 -1.78 5.59
N HIS A 53 -5.93 -2.53 5.54
CA HIS A 53 -5.90 -3.96 5.79
C HIS A 53 -5.33 -4.18 7.20
N SER A 54 -6.15 -4.74 8.09
CA SER A 54 -5.68 -5.11 9.43
C SER A 54 -5.33 -6.60 9.44
N HIS A 55 -4.05 -6.92 9.64
CA HIS A 55 -3.62 -8.27 9.95
C HIS A 55 -3.39 -8.34 11.47
N SER A 56 -4.19 -9.16 12.15
CA SER A 56 -4.01 -9.48 13.57
C SER A 56 -3.04 -10.62 13.76
#